data_AF-A0A5C3NAA8-F1
#
_entry.id   AF-A0A5C3NAA8-F1
#
_cell.length_a   1.000
_cell.length_b   1.000
_cell.length_c   1.000
_cell.angle_alpha   90.00
_cell.angle_beta   90.00
_cell.angle_gamma   90.00
#
_symmetry.space_group_name_H-M   'P 1'
#
loop_
_entity.id
_entity.type
_entity.pdbx_description
1 polymer ?
#
loop_
_entity_poly.entity_id
_entity_poly.type
_entity_poly.pdbx_seq_one_letter_code
_entity_poly.pdbx_strand_id
1 'polypeptide(L)'
;MTGIQRTVSKFPQMDWLDDGKPTASPHLLCINKGTAIPDNLLLYRERDSRFLLQPSRPMSLTALNQTLTDFYMKSGIMFNPDKWLQENPYHEALFDDSEEWMSK
;
A
#
# COMPACT_ATOMS: atom_id res chain seq x y z
N MET A 1 -1.95 19.84 10.61
CA MET A 1 -3.17 19.28 10.00
C MET A 1 -2.75 18.25 8.97
N THR A 2 -3.14 16.99 9.22
CA THR A 2 -3.31 15.87 8.27
C THR A 2 -2.12 15.48 7.37
N GLY A 3 -1.22 14.64 7.91
CA GLY A 3 -0.26 13.84 7.13
C GLY A 3 -0.83 12.47 6.79
N ILE A 4 -1.23 12.29 5.54
CA ILE A 4 -1.68 11.02 4.96
C ILE A 4 -0.47 10.08 4.84
N GLN A 5 -0.54 8.90 5.46
CA GLN A 5 0.51 7.90 5.35
C GLN A 5 0.40 7.07 4.08
N ARG A 6 1.58 6.65 3.61
CA ARG A 6 1.85 6.11 2.29
C ARG A 6 2.34 4.68 2.46
N THR A 7 1.48 3.72 2.16
CA THR A 7 1.89 2.33 1.94
C THR A 7 1.71 2.05 0.46
N VAL A 8 2.81 2.04 -0.30
CA VAL A 8 2.80 1.43 -1.64
C VAL A 8 3.10 -0.04 -1.42
N SER A 9 2.06 -0.86 -1.32
CA SER A 9 2.21 -2.31 -1.41
C SER A 9 2.77 -2.63 -2.79
N LYS A 10 4.03 -3.06 -2.85
CA LYS A 10 4.61 -3.63 -4.07
C LYS A 10 3.90 -4.97 -4.32
N PHE A 11 2.89 -4.96 -5.18
CA PHE A 11 2.26 -6.19 -5.64
C PHE A 11 3.31 -7.02 -6.40
N PRO A 12 3.38 -8.34 -6.19
CA PRO A 12 4.26 -9.22 -6.95
C PRO A 12 3.95 -9.07 -8.45
N GLN A 13 5.02 -9.06 -9.26
CA GLN A 13 4.95 -8.97 -10.71
C GLN A 13 3.92 -9.98 -11.25
N MET A 14 2.75 -9.47 -11.64
CA MET A 14 1.81 -10.15 -12.51
C MET A 14 2.29 -9.93 -13.94
N ASP A 15 2.21 -10.98 -14.76
CA ASP A 15 2.65 -11.05 -16.15
C ASP A 15 1.90 -10.07 -17.07
N TRP A 16 2.16 -8.76 -16.94
CA TRP A 16 1.55 -7.68 -17.74
C TRP A 16 2.35 -7.33 -19.00
N LEU A 17 3.22 -8.21 -19.49
CA LEU A 17 4.01 -7.98 -20.70
C LEU A 17 3.46 -8.83 -21.84
N ASP A 18 2.40 -8.35 -22.48
CA ASP A 18 2.10 -8.70 -23.86
C ASP A 18 2.78 -7.62 -24.75
N ASP A 19 3.72 -8.03 -25.60
CA ASP A 19 4.46 -7.16 -26.54
C ASP A 19 5.22 -5.95 -25.95
N GLY A 20 5.60 -5.99 -24.67
CA GLY A 20 6.44 -4.94 -24.07
C GLY A 20 5.72 -3.60 -23.83
N LYS A 21 4.39 -3.56 -23.95
CA LYS A 21 3.57 -2.40 -23.59
C LYS A 21 2.75 -2.72 -22.34
N PRO A 22 2.72 -1.82 -21.34
CA PRO A 22 1.82 -1.98 -20.20
C PRO A 22 0.38 -2.05 -20.69
N THR A 23 -0.29 -3.19 -20.45
CA THR A 23 -1.71 -3.40 -20.81
C THR A 23 -2.65 -2.43 -20.09
N ALA A 24 -2.18 -1.82 -19.00
CA ALA A 24 -2.90 -0.81 -18.23
C ALA A 24 -1.96 0.28 -17.70
N SER A 25 -2.47 1.50 -17.56
CA SER A 25 -1.74 2.57 -16.88
C SER A 25 -1.47 2.20 -15.43
N PRO A 26 -0.26 2.47 -14.89
CA PRO A 26 0.02 2.23 -13.49
C PRO A 26 -0.86 3.11 -12.59
N HIS A 27 -1.24 2.58 -11.43
CA HIS A 27 -2.00 3.29 -10.40
C HIS A 27 -1.30 3.15 -9.06
N LEU A 28 -1.34 4.21 -8.26
CA LEU A 28 -0.91 4.15 -6.86
C LEU A 28 -2.14 3.90 -5.99
N LEU A 29 -2.06 2.91 -5.11
CA LEU A 29 -3.06 2.68 -4.08
C LEU A 29 -2.52 3.19 -2.75
N CYS A 30 -3.23 4.12 -2.12
CA CYS A 30 -2.86 4.63 -0.80
C CYS A 30 -3.90 4.24 0.25
N ILE A 31 -3.43 3.85 1.43
CA ILE A 31 -4.27 3.60 2.61
C ILE A 31 -3.94 4.66 3.65
N ASN A 32 -4.95 5.38 4.11
CA ASN A 32 -4.75 6.48 5.06
C ASN A 32 -4.25 5.98 6.44
N LYS A 33 -3.41 6.78 7.10
CA LYS A 33 -3.01 6.56 8.51
C LYS A 33 -4.25 6.40 9.37
N GLY A 34 -4.25 5.41 10.28
CA GLY A 34 -5.37 5.15 11.19
C GLY A 34 -6.52 4.35 10.58
N THR A 35 -6.39 3.87 9.33
CA THR A 35 -7.32 2.88 8.77
C THR A 35 -7.33 1.64 9.65
N ALA A 36 -8.53 1.22 10.07
CA ALA A 36 -8.70 0.01 10.87
C ALA A 36 -8.33 -1.21 10.03
N ILE A 37 -7.45 -2.05 10.57
CA ILE A 37 -7.07 -3.33 9.95
C ILE A 37 -8.09 -4.39 10.38
N PRO A 38 -8.61 -5.21 9.44
CA PRO A 38 -9.50 -6.32 9.79
C PRO A 38 -8.87 -7.30 10.80
N ASP A 39 -9.65 -7.86 11.71
CA ASP A 39 -9.16 -8.73 12.79
C ASP A 39 -8.44 -10.01 12.30
N ASN A 40 -8.73 -10.43 11.07
CA ASN A 40 -8.09 -11.58 10.42
C ASN A 40 -6.77 -11.24 9.70
N LEU A 41 -6.35 -9.97 9.73
CA LEU A 41 -5.09 -9.49 9.22
C LEU A 41 -4.24 -8.87 10.35
N LEU A 42 -2.93 -8.96 10.19
CA LEU A 42 -1.93 -8.31 11.01
C LEU A 42 -1.06 -7.44 10.10
N LEU A 43 -0.84 -6.18 10.48
CA LEU A 43 0.12 -5.31 9.85
C LEU A 43 1.48 -5.46 10.56
N TYR A 44 2.43 -6.09 9.88
CA TYR A 44 3.78 -6.31 10.38
C TYR A 44 4.76 -5.33 9.72
N ARG A 45 5.59 -4.66 10.52
CA ARG A 45 6.67 -3.81 10.01
C ARG A 45 7.87 -4.70 9.68
N GLU A 46 8.19 -4.85 8.40
CA GLU A 46 9.32 -5.69 7.98
C GLU A 46 10.65 -4.98 8.17
N ARG A 47 10.78 -3.77 7.60
CA ARG A 47 11.98 -2.94 7.70
C ARG A 47 11.68 -1.50 7.30
N ASP A 48 12.22 -0.53 8.03
CA ASP A 48 12.10 0.90 7.71
C ASP A 48 10.63 1.29 7.54
N SER A 49 10.24 1.87 6.42
CA SER A 49 8.86 2.24 6.09
C SER A 49 8.08 1.16 5.33
N ARG A 50 8.52 -0.12 5.38
CA ARG A 50 7.86 -1.24 4.69
C ARG A 50 7.03 -2.10 5.63
N PHE A 51 5.80 -2.34 5.20
CA PHE A 51 4.80 -3.10 5.94
C PHE A 51 4.30 -4.29 5.12
N LEU A 52 4.00 -5.37 5.83
CA LEU A 52 3.39 -6.58 5.29
C LEU A 52 2.03 -6.77 5.96
N LEU A 53 1.00 -7.04 5.15
CA LEU A 53 -0.26 -7.56 5.64
C LEU A 53 -0.23 -9.08 5.59
N GLN A 54 -0.37 -9.69 6.75
CA GLN A 54 -0.32 -11.14 6.91
C GLN A 54 -1.59 -11.65 7.60
N PRO A 55 -1.99 -12.91 7.39
CA PRO A 55 -3.03 -13.52 8.21
C PRO A 55 -2.69 -13.44 9.69
N SER A 56 -3.63 -13.00 10.54
CA SER A 56 -3.47 -13.06 11.99
C SER A 56 -3.68 -14.47 12.57
N ARG A 57 -4.32 -15.35 11.79
CA ARG A 57 -4.66 -16.74 12.12
C ARG A 57 -4.54 -17.61 10.88
N PRO A 58 -4.38 -18.95 11.02
CA PRO A 58 -4.40 -19.85 9.87
C PRO A 58 -5.67 -19.69 9.04
N MET A 59 -5.51 -19.48 7.74
CA MET A 59 -6.62 -19.36 6.78
C MET A 59 -6.19 -19.89 5.40
N SER A 60 -7.15 -20.20 4.54
CA SER A 60 -6.84 -20.62 3.17
C SER A 60 -6.34 -19.45 2.32
N LEU A 61 -5.54 -19.75 1.29
CA LEU A 61 -5.06 -18.73 0.35
C LEU A 61 -6.22 -17.97 -0.32
N THR A 62 -7.28 -18.68 -0.71
CA THR A 62 -8.49 -18.06 -1.28
C THR A 62 -9.13 -17.06 -0.33
N ALA A 63 -9.28 -17.44 0.95
CA ALA A 63 -9.85 -16.55 1.96
C ALA A 63 -8.95 -15.33 2.23
N LEU A 64 -7.62 -15.52 2.22
CA LEU A 64 -6.67 -14.42 2.37
C LEU A 64 -6.78 -13.44 1.20
N ASN A 65 -6.76 -13.94 -0.03
CA ASN A 65 -6.88 -13.11 -1.23
C ASN A 65 -8.19 -12.33 -1.25
N GLN A 66 -9.30 -12.95 -0.87
CA GLN A 66 -10.59 -12.26 -0.75
C GLN A 66 -10.53 -11.15 0.30
N THR A 67 -10.03 -11.45 1.49
CA THR A 67 -9.89 -10.47 2.58
C THR A 67 -9.04 -9.27 2.17
N LEU A 68 -7.89 -9.52 1.52
CA LEU A 68 -7.00 -8.47 1.04
C LEU A 68 -7.69 -7.64 -0.05
N THR A 69 -8.38 -8.28 -0.99
CA THR A 69 -9.11 -7.59 -2.06
C THR A 69 -10.19 -6.67 -1.47
N ASP A 70 -11.00 -7.18 -0.55
CA ASP A 70 -12.06 -6.40 0.11
C ASP A 70 -11.47 -5.22 0.90
N PHE A 71 -10.38 -5.46 1.63
CA PHE A 71 -9.70 -4.42 2.40
C PHE A 71 -9.16 -3.30 1.51
N TYR A 72 -8.46 -3.65 0.42
CA TYR A 72 -7.91 -2.69 -0.53
C TYR A 72 -8.98 -1.93 -1.30
N MET A 73 -10.05 -2.59 -1.72
CA MET A 73 -11.17 -1.95 -2.43
C MET A 73 -11.95 -0.98 -1.52
N LYS A 74 -12.11 -1.33 -0.24
CA LYS A 74 -12.85 -0.51 0.72
C LYS A 74 -12.05 0.68 1.23
N SER A 75 -10.76 0.48 1.49
CA SER A 75 -9.93 1.45 2.23
C SER A 75 -8.90 2.15 1.37
N GLY A 76 -8.63 1.62 0.18
CA GLY A 76 -7.64 2.16 -0.74
C GLY A 76 -8.20 3.32 -1.56
N ILE A 77 -7.39 4.35 -1.70
CA ILE A 77 -7.64 5.47 -2.61
C ILE A 77 -6.68 5.33 -3.78
N MET A 78 -7.23 5.26 -4.99
CA MET A 78 -6.43 5.19 -6.22
C MET A 78 -6.01 6.58 -6.68
N PHE A 79 -4.73 6.72 -7.00
CA PHE A 79 -4.16 7.93 -7.57
C PHE A 79 -3.52 7.64 -8.92
N ASN A 80 -3.64 8.61 -9.83
CA ASN A 80 -2.79 8.67 -11.00
C ASN A 80 -1.35 8.98 -10.52
N PRO A 81 -0.34 8.19 -10.94
CA PRO A 81 1.04 8.36 -10.46
C PRO A 81 1.64 9.74 -10.77
N ASP A 82 1.38 10.29 -11.96
CA ASP A 82 1.94 11.58 -12.37
C ASP A 82 1.36 12.72 -11.53
N LYS A 83 0.04 12.71 -11.33
CA LYS A 83 -0.63 13.68 -10.46
C LYS A 83 -0.13 13.56 -9.02
N TRP A 84 0.00 12.34 -8.53
CA TRP A 84 0.51 12.11 -7.19
C TRP A 84 1.94 12.62 -7.03
N LEU A 85 2.81 12.39 -8.02
CA LEU A 85 4.20 12.84 -7.98
C LEU A 85 4.32 14.38 -7.99
N GLN A 86 3.43 15.07 -8.71
CA GLN A 86 3.36 16.54 -8.69
C GLN A 86 2.97 17.08 -7.30
N GLU A 87 2.04 16.41 -6.61
CA GLU A 87 1.57 16.80 -5.28
C GLU A 87 2.49 16.33 -4.14
N ASN A 88 3.44 15.43 -4.41
CA ASN A 88 4.32 14.82 -3.41
C ASN A 88 5.78 14.82 -3.89
N PRO A 89 6.45 15.98 -3.93
CA PRO A 89 7.81 16.11 -4.47
C PRO A 89 8.83 15.31 -3.67
N TYR A 90 9.76 14.65 -4.37
CA TYR A 90 10.77 13.78 -3.74
C TYR A 90 11.67 14.52 -2.73
N HIS A 91 12.02 15.78 -2.99
CA HIS A 91 12.90 16.56 -2.11
C HIS A 91 12.24 16.95 -0.77
N GLU A 92 10.92 16.76 -0.64
CA GLU A 92 10.16 16.94 0.60
C GLU A 92 9.88 15.60 1.29
N ALA A 93 10.36 14.48 0.74
CA ALA A 93 10.18 13.16 1.33
C ALA A 93 11.05 13.01 2.59
N LEU A 94 10.48 12.41 3.62
CA LEU A 94 11.21 11.98 4.81
C LEU A 94 12.07 10.76 4.47
N PHE A 95 13.19 10.59 5.19
CA PHE A 95 14.04 9.41 5.05
C PHE A 95 13.30 8.15 5.54
N ASP A 96 13.50 7.04 4.84
CA ASP A 96 12.78 5.78 5.12
C ASP A 96 13.04 5.21 6.52
N ASP A 97 14.22 5.48 7.08
CA ASP A 97 14.66 5.07 8.42
C ASP A 97 14.22 6.01 9.54
N SER A 98 13.67 7.18 9.19
CA SER A 98 13.06 8.09 10.15
C SER A 98 11.81 7.46 10.76
N GLU A 99 11.57 7.70 12.05
CA GLU A 99 10.32 7.34 12.73
C GLU A 99 9.38 8.55 12.94
N GLU A 100 9.77 9.73 12.46
CA GLU A 100 8.98 10.96 12.59
C GLU A 100 7.61 10.81 11.95
N TRP A 101 7.52 10.07 10.86
CA TRP A 101 6.25 9.79 10.18
C TRP A 101 5.29 8.97 11.06
N MET A 102 5.79 8.11 11.97
CA MET A 102 4.97 7.35 12.93
C MET A 102 4.54 8.18 14.15
N SER A 103 5.23 9.28 14.43
CA SER A 103 4.86 10.19 15.51
C SER A 103 3.49 10.83 15.25
N LYS A 104 2.77 11.19 16.33
CA LYS A 104 1.34 11.54 16.30
C LYS A 104 1.01 12.71 15.38
#